data_AF-A0A7S4NVD0-F1
#
_entry.id   AF-A0A7S4NVD0-F1
#
_cell.length_a   1.000
_cell.length_b   1.000
_cell.length_c   1.000
_cell.angle_alpha   90.00
_cell.angle_beta   90.00
_cell.angle_gamma   90.00
#
_symmetry.space_group_name_H-M   'P 1'
#
loop_
_entity.id
_entity.type
_entity.pdbx_description
1 polymer ?
#
loop_
_entity_poly.entity_id
_entity_poly.type
_entity_poly.pdbx_seq_one_letter_code
_entity_poly.pdbx_strand_id
1 'polypeptide(L)'
;DWSYKNKGGLTLNIENLNAILDIDEKNKVAHVQPNINFEKLVKFTLQKGLVPLVVPEFPTITVGGAVSGGGCESTSFKYGQVFDTCEAFEVILSDGTLT
;
A
#
# COMPACT_ATOMS: atom_id res chain seq x y z
N ASP A 1 16.76 -0.25 -15.02
CA ASP A 1 17.75 0.65 -14.41
C ASP A 1 17.06 1.97 -14.07
N TRP A 2 17.04 2.35 -12.79
CA TRP A 2 16.41 3.57 -12.26
C TRP A 2 17.41 4.73 -12.12
N SER A 3 18.65 4.55 -12.59
CA SER A 3 19.78 5.48 -12.47
C SER A 3 19.46 6.92 -12.90
N TYR A 4 18.63 7.11 -13.93
CA TYR A 4 18.26 8.45 -14.42
C TYR A 4 17.44 9.29 -13.42
N LYS A 5 16.72 8.65 -12.49
CA LYS A 5 16.00 9.34 -11.42
C LYS A 5 16.91 9.70 -10.24
N ASN A 6 18.09 9.10 -10.17
CA ASN A 6 18.99 9.21 -9.03
C ASN A 6 20.19 10.11 -9.36
N LYS A 7 19.95 11.41 -9.49
CA LYS A 7 20.98 12.44 -9.77
C LYS A 7 21.76 12.83 -8.51
N GLY A 8 22.34 11.85 -7.81
CA GLY A 8 23.06 12.06 -6.55
C GLY A 8 22.17 12.18 -5.31
N GLY A 9 20.95 11.64 -5.37
CA GLY A 9 20.03 11.60 -4.23
C GLY A 9 20.27 10.41 -3.29
N LEU A 10 19.70 10.49 -2.10
CA LEU A 10 19.61 9.34 -1.18
C LEU A 10 18.42 8.46 -1.56
N THR A 11 18.61 7.16 -1.64
CA THR A 11 17.52 6.18 -1.83
C THR A 11 17.35 5.35 -0.57
N LEU A 12 16.12 5.27 -0.07
CA LEU A 12 15.77 4.42 1.07
C LEU A 12 15.34 3.05 0.55
N ASN A 13 16.02 1.99 1.01
CA ASN A 13 15.59 0.63 0.74
C ASN A 13 14.56 0.21 1.81
N ILE A 14 13.31 0.00 1.38
CA ILE A 14 12.20 -0.44 2.23
C ILE A 14 11.76 -1.88 1.92
N GLU A 15 12.60 -2.68 1.26
CA GLU A 15 12.25 -4.03 0.79
C GLU A 15 11.68 -4.92 1.89
N ASN A 16 12.19 -4.76 3.11
CA ASN A 16 11.79 -5.52 4.30
C ASN A 16 10.50 -5.00 4.99
N LEU A 17 9.96 -3.85 4.60
CA LEU A 17 8.70 -3.33 5.12
C LEU A 17 7.51 -3.91 4.34
N ASN A 18 7.38 -5.25 4.32
CA ASN A 18 6.47 -5.98 3.44
C ASN A 18 5.47 -6.90 4.15
N ALA A 19 5.26 -6.71 5.45
CA ALA A 19 4.37 -7.53 6.28
C ALA A 19 2.92 -7.01 6.34
N ILE A 20 2.00 -7.96 6.57
CA ILE A 20 0.67 -7.67 7.14
C ILE A 20 0.84 -7.72 8.66
N LEU A 21 0.47 -6.65 9.35
CA LEU A 21 0.59 -6.54 10.80
C LEU A 21 -0.65 -7.11 11.49
N ASP A 22 -1.84 -6.77 10.98
CA ASP A 22 -3.12 -7.28 11.49
C ASP A 22 -4.23 -7.17 10.42
N ILE A 23 -5.29 -7.99 10.56
CA ILE A 23 -6.54 -7.86 9.80
C ILE A 23 -7.70 -7.86 10.78
N ASP A 24 -8.33 -6.71 10.96
CA ASP A 24 -9.57 -6.57 11.72
C ASP A 24 -10.75 -6.98 10.83
N GLU A 25 -11.19 -8.24 10.96
CA GLU A 25 -12.31 -8.79 10.18
C GLU A 25 -13.65 -8.11 10.50
N LYS A 26 -13.80 -7.54 11.70
CA LYS A 26 -15.04 -6.89 12.14
C LYS A 26 -15.17 -5.52 11.48
N ASN A 27 -14.11 -4.71 11.53
CA ASN A 27 -14.08 -3.38 10.94
C ASN A 27 -13.67 -3.39 9.47
N LYS A 28 -13.18 -4.53 8.96
CA LYS A 28 -12.71 -4.74 7.58
C LYS A 28 -11.50 -3.89 7.21
N VAL A 29 -10.58 -3.74 8.14
CA VAL A 29 -9.35 -2.94 7.99
C VAL A 29 -8.14 -3.86 8.05
N ALA A 30 -7.24 -3.70 7.08
CA ALA A 30 -5.95 -4.39 7.08
C ALA A 30 -4.84 -3.39 7.44
N HIS A 31 -4.10 -3.68 8.51
CA HIS A 31 -2.92 -2.90 8.89
C HIS A 31 -1.70 -3.54 8.24
N VAL A 32 -1.03 -2.82 7.33
CA VAL A 32 0.03 -3.38 6.49
C VAL A 32 1.19 -2.41 6.29
N GLN A 33 2.37 -2.95 6.05
CA GLN A 33 3.56 -2.18 5.72
C GLN A 33 3.59 -1.78 4.23
N PRO A 34 4.25 -0.66 3.88
CA PRO A 34 4.11 -0.04 2.55
C PRO A 34 4.61 -0.89 1.38
N ASN A 35 5.57 -1.79 1.60
CA ASN A 35 6.19 -2.60 0.54
C ASN A 35 5.49 -3.94 0.32
N ILE A 36 4.38 -4.23 1.00
CA ILE A 36 3.55 -5.39 0.64
C ILE A 36 2.92 -5.15 -0.74
N ASN A 37 2.90 -6.18 -1.59
CA ASN A 37 2.24 -6.11 -2.89
C ASN A 37 0.76 -6.51 -2.81
N PHE A 38 -0.03 -6.08 -3.79
CA PHE A 38 -1.46 -6.38 -3.85
C PHE A 38 -1.74 -7.87 -4.03
N GLU A 39 -0.86 -8.63 -4.69
CA GLU A 39 -0.98 -10.09 -4.78
C GLU A 39 -1.05 -10.75 -3.41
N LYS A 40 -0.08 -10.45 -2.53
CA LYS A 40 -0.05 -10.97 -1.16
C LYS A 40 -1.25 -10.47 -0.36
N LEU A 41 -1.52 -9.17 -0.42
CA LEU A 41 -2.63 -8.57 0.32
C LEU A 41 -3.96 -9.25 -0.02
N VAL A 42 -4.30 -9.36 -1.31
CA VAL A 42 -5.53 -10.00 -1.79
C VAL A 42 -5.57 -11.48 -1.36
N LYS A 43 -4.46 -12.22 -1.50
CA LYS A 43 -4.40 -13.63 -1.09
C LYS A 43 -4.71 -13.81 0.39
N PHE A 44 -4.20 -12.95 1.26
CA PHE A 44 -4.45 -13.02 2.70
C PHE A 44 -5.86 -12.59 3.07
N THR A 45 -6.36 -11.48 2.51
CA THR A 45 -7.73 -11.02 2.81
C THR A 45 -8.78 -12.00 2.31
N LEU A 46 -8.55 -12.65 1.16
CA LEU A 46 -9.47 -13.65 0.60
C LEU A 46 -9.66 -14.86 1.52
N GLN A 47 -8.61 -15.28 2.25
CA GLN A 47 -8.71 -16.34 3.26
C GLN A 47 -9.66 -15.97 4.42
N LYS A 48 -9.93 -14.67 4.59
CA LYS A 48 -10.87 -14.10 5.58
C LYS A 48 -12.22 -13.70 4.96
N GLY A 49 -12.46 -14.04 3.68
CA GLY A 49 -13.67 -13.62 2.96
C GLY A 49 -13.73 -12.12 2.64
N LEU A 50 -12.58 -11.44 2.63
CA LEU A 50 -12.44 -10.01 2.37
C LEU A 50 -11.59 -9.73 1.13
N VAL A 51 -11.69 -8.52 0.58
CA VAL A 51 -10.85 -8.02 -0.51
C VAL A 51 -10.63 -6.51 -0.32
N PRO A 52 -9.46 -5.95 -0.67
CA PRO A 52 -9.28 -4.49 -0.72
C PRO A 52 -10.35 -3.85 -1.62
N LEU A 53 -10.82 -2.66 -1.23
CA LEU A 53 -11.88 -1.95 -1.96
C LEU A 53 -11.47 -1.58 -3.39
N VAL A 54 -10.18 -1.29 -3.59
CA VAL A 54 -9.56 -1.03 -4.90
C VAL A 54 -8.34 -1.96 -5.03
N VAL A 55 -8.28 -2.70 -6.13
CA VAL A 55 -7.19 -3.63 -6.44
C VAL A 55 -6.59 -3.24 -7.80
N PRO A 56 -5.35 -2.72 -7.85
CA PRO A 56 -4.67 -2.39 -9.10
C PRO A 56 -4.46 -3.60 -10.03
N GLU A 57 -4.40 -3.36 -11.35
CA GLU A 57 -4.21 -4.41 -12.37
C GLU A 57 -2.93 -5.25 -12.16
N PHE A 58 -1.81 -4.61 -11.83
CA PHE A 58 -0.52 -5.31 -11.74
C PHE A 58 -0.29 -5.88 -10.32
N PRO A 59 -0.14 -7.21 -10.16
CA PRO A 59 -0.07 -7.86 -8.86
C PRO A 59 1.11 -7.42 -7.98
N THR A 60 2.21 -7.00 -8.63
CA THR A 60 3.46 -6.60 -7.97
C THR A 60 3.47 -5.15 -7.49
N ILE A 61 2.44 -4.36 -7.79
CA ILE A 61 2.29 -3.00 -7.24
C ILE A 61 2.23 -3.11 -5.71
N THR A 62 3.01 -2.26 -5.04
CA THR A 62 3.02 -2.17 -3.58
C THR A 62 1.92 -1.25 -3.08
N VAL A 63 1.47 -1.48 -1.84
CA VAL A 63 0.46 -0.62 -1.20
C VAL A 63 0.95 0.83 -1.14
N GLY A 64 2.16 1.07 -0.64
CA GLY A 64 2.74 2.42 -0.57
C GLY A 64 2.93 3.07 -1.94
N GLY A 65 3.27 2.28 -2.96
CA GLY A 65 3.37 2.75 -4.35
C GLY A 65 2.02 3.16 -4.92
N ALA A 66 0.96 2.39 -4.68
CA ALA A 66 -0.39 2.73 -5.10
C ALA A 66 -0.95 3.95 -4.36
N VAL A 67 -0.72 4.04 -3.05
CA VAL A 67 -1.12 5.20 -2.23
C VAL A 67 -0.45 6.48 -2.73
N SER A 68 0.87 6.45 -2.93
CA SER A 68 1.64 7.65 -3.34
C SER A 68 1.50 7.98 -4.83
N GLY A 69 1.22 6.97 -5.65
CA GLY A 69 1.18 7.07 -7.12
C GLY A 69 -0.22 7.27 -7.70
N GLY A 70 -1.26 7.39 -6.87
CA GLY A 70 -2.65 7.55 -7.33
C GLY A 70 -3.22 6.28 -7.96
N GLY A 71 -2.91 5.11 -7.39
CA GLY A 71 -3.40 3.82 -7.86
C GLY A 71 -4.93 3.78 -7.92
N CYS A 72 -5.46 3.37 -9.06
CA CYS A 72 -6.89 3.27 -9.32
C CYS A 72 -7.17 2.03 -10.19
N GLU A 73 -8.42 1.58 -10.19
CA GLU A 73 -8.87 0.48 -11.07
C GLU A 73 -10.41 0.48 -11.21
N SER A 74 -10.97 -0.58 -11.78
CA SER A 74 -12.40 -0.80 -12.02
C SER A 74 -13.38 -0.43 -10.90
N THR A 75 -13.01 -0.53 -9.62
CA THR A 75 -13.89 -0.16 -8.49
C THR A 75 -13.70 1.29 -8.01
N SER A 76 -12.72 2.00 -8.56
CA SER A 76 -12.40 3.38 -8.19
C SER A 76 -13.49 4.38 -8.51
N PHE A 77 -14.38 4.10 -9.47
CA PHE A 77 -15.55 4.97 -9.70
C PHE A 77 -16.47 5.06 -8.46
N LYS A 78 -16.44 4.04 -7.60
CA LYS A 78 -17.25 3.95 -6.38
C LYS A 78 -16.48 4.34 -5.13
N TYR A 79 -15.20 3.96 -5.04
CA TYR A 79 -14.41 4.09 -3.81
C TYR A 79 -13.24 5.08 -3.90
N GLY A 80 -13.03 5.73 -5.05
CA GLY A 80 -11.87 6.59 -5.27
C GLY A 80 -10.60 5.81 -5.58
N GLN A 81 -9.45 6.47 -5.42
CA GLN A 81 -8.13 5.85 -5.56
C GLN A 81 -7.80 5.02 -4.30
N VAL A 82 -6.72 4.23 -4.35
CA VAL A 82 -6.25 3.44 -3.19
C VAL A 82 -6.07 4.34 -1.96
N PHE A 83 -5.57 5.56 -2.14
CA PHE A 83 -5.44 6.55 -1.05
C PHE A 83 -6.79 6.85 -0.36
N ASP A 84 -7.86 7.01 -1.13
CA ASP A 84 -9.20 7.33 -0.62
C ASP A 84 -9.81 6.17 0.18
N THR A 85 -9.23 4.97 0.09
CA THR A 85 -9.66 3.77 0.83
C THR A 85 -8.91 3.55 2.15
N CYS A 86 -7.91 4.37 2.46
CA CYS A 86 -7.10 4.24 3.66
C CYS A 86 -7.67 5.07 4.83
N GLU A 87 -7.78 4.46 6.01
CA GLU A 87 -8.31 5.15 7.21
C GLU A 87 -7.24 5.92 7.99
N ALA A 88 -6.00 5.44 7.99
CA ALA A 88 -4.89 6.03 8.72
C ALA A 88 -3.54 5.63 8.09
N PHE A 89 -2.50 6.40 8.41
CA PHE A 89 -1.12 6.15 8.01
C PHE A 89 -0.19 6.43 9.18
N GLU A 90 0.89 5.65 9.30
CA GLU A 90 2.06 6.02 10.08
C GLU A 90 3.13 6.60 9.14
N VAL A 91 3.56 7.82 9.39
CA VAL A 91 4.44 8.58 8.48
C VAL A 91 5.66 9.12 9.22
N ILE A 92 6.85 8.89 8.65
CA ILE A 92 8.09 9.52 9.11
C ILE A 92 8.24 10.87 8.41
N LEU A 93 8.26 11.94 9.21
CA LEU A 93 8.44 13.31 8.75
C LEU A 93 9.91 13.65 8.48
N SER A 94 10.17 14.81 7.88
CA SER A 94 11.52 15.24 7.51
C SER A 94 12.45 15.48 8.71
N ASP A 95 11.91 15.71 9.90
CA ASP A 95 12.65 15.85 11.16
C ASP A 95 12.89 14.50 11.86
N GLY A 96 12.40 13.39 11.29
CA GLY A 96 12.49 12.05 11.85
C GLY A 96 11.36 11.67 12.80
N THR A 97 10.39 12.55 13.03
CA THR A 97 9.21 12.25 13.86
C THR A 97 8.32 11.23 13.16
N LEU A 98 7.83 10.23 13.90
CA LEU A 98 6.78 9.31 13.45
C LEU A 98 5.42 9.80 13.95
N THR A 99 4.45 9.95 13.06
CA THR A 99 3.06 10.36 13.38
C THR A 99 2.03 9.46 12.72
#